data_AF-A0A9W8N3A5-F1
#
_entry.id   AF-A0A9W8N3A5-F1
#
_cell.length_a   1.000
_cell.length_b   1.000
_cell.length_c   1.000
_cell.angle_alpha   90.00
_cell.angle_beta   90.00
_cell.angle_gamma   90.00
#
_symmetry.space_group_name_H-M   'P 1'
#
loop_
_entity.id
_entity.type
_entity.pdbx_description
1 polymer ?
#
loop_
_entity_poly.entity_id
_entity_poly.type
_entity_poly.pdbx_seq_one_letter_code
_entity_poly.pdbx_strand_id
1 'polypeptide(L)'
;MAAPTQDQQDLVDIRPLLQRLWPDPEKSKVTAHEISQAISLIFVNKLSPVQTGSLLTALHFTSWDRRADVLAETSAAMRRHAAKIDFQNLENVISSKRRPEGNYLGGLVSFP
;
A
#
# COMPACT_ATOMS: atom_id res chain seq x y z
N MET A 1 20.72 19.19 24.04
CA MET A 1 21.26 18.11 23.18
C MET A 1 20.19 17.04 23.08
N ALA A 2 19.41 17.02 21.98
CA ALA A 2 18.41 15.98 21.75
C ALA A 2 19.10 14.80 21.05
N ALA A 3 19.01 13.61 21.64
CA ALA A 3 19.59 12.39 21.08
C ALA A 3 18.98 12.09 19.69
N PRO A 4 19.77 11.65 18.70
CA PRO A 4 19.22 11.18 17.44
C PRO A 4 18.40 9.92 17.72
N THR A 5 17.09 10.01 17.50
CA THR A 5 16.17 8.88 17.61
C THR A 5 16.60 7.79 16.62
N GLN A 6 16.70 6.55 17.07
CA GLN A 6 17.25 5.41 16.32
C GLN A 6 16.45 5.06 15.03
N ASP A 7 15.34 5.74 14.76
CA ASP A 7 14.55 5.59 13.53
C ASP A 7 15.30 6.03 12.25
N GLN A 8 16.38 6.79 12.35
CA GLN A 8 17.08 7.39 11.19
C GLN A 8 17.98 6.45 10.38
N GLN A 9 18.32 5.26 10.87
CA GLN A 9 19.37 4.44 10.24
C GLN A 9 18.90 3.61 9.04
N ASP A 10 17.60 3.58 8.77
CA ASP A 10 16.98 2.73 7.74
C ASP A 10 16.14 3.51 6.71
N LEU A 11 16.18 4.85 6.76
CA LEU A 11 15.42 5.71 5.86
C LEU A 11 16.10 5.85 4.51
N VAL A 12 15.37 5.48 3.46
CA VAL A 12 15.82 5.63 2.08
C VAL A 12 15.62 7.06 1.62
N ASP A 13 16.67 7.66 1.07
CA ASP A 13 16.64 9.05 0.64
C ASP A 13 16.09 9.19 -0.80
N ILE A 14 14.85 9.66 -0.94
CA ILE A 14 14.16 9.80 -2.24
C ILE A 14 14.34 11.19 -2.89
N ARG A 15 15.14 12.08 -2.29
CA ARG A 15 15.40 13.43 -2.82
C ARG A 15 15.74 13.47 -4.32
N PRO A 16 16.57 12.57 -4.90
CA PRO A 16 16.88 12.61 -6.33
C PRO A 16 15.67 12.30 -7.22
N LEU A 17 14.73 11.47 -6.75
CA LEU A 17 13.50 11.17 -7.48
C LEU A 17 12.54 12.36 -7.44
N LEU A 18 12.39 13.00 -6.28
CA LEU A 18 11.57 14.21 -6.12
C LEU A 18 12.05 15.35 -7.03
N GLN A 19 13.36 15.55 -7.13
CA GLN A 19 13.94 16.57 -8.02
C GLN A 19 13.71 16.27 -9.51
N ARG A 20 13.60 15.00 -9.90
CA ARG A 20 13.31 14.61 -11.28
C ARG A 20 11.82 14.68 -11.60
N LEU A 21 10.96 14.42 -10.61
CA LEU A 21 9.50 14.42 -10.76
C LEU A 21 8.95 15.85 -10.96
N TRP A 22 9.64 16.87 -10.44
CA TRP A 22 9.27 18.28 -10.56
C TRP A 22 10.22 19.01 -11.52
N PRO A 23 9.76 19.86 -12.47
CA PRO A 23 8.38 20.31 -12.73
C PRO A 23 7.60 19.43 -13.73
N ASP A 24 8.30 18.69 -14.60
CA ASP A 24 7.70 17.86 -15.65
C ASP A 24 8.31 16.45 -15.65
N PRO A 25 7.58 15.44 -15.15
CA PRO A 25 8.07 14.06 -15.07
C PRO A 25 8.26 13.40 -16.44
N GLU A 26 7.52 13.85 -17.47
CA GLU A 26 7.70 13.38 -18.86
C GLU A 26 9.04 13.81 -19.45
N LYS A 27 9.52 15.01 -19.12
CA LYS A 27 10.82 15.51 -19.59
C LYS A 27 11.99 14.78 -18.92
N SER A 28 11.79 14.35 -17.67
CA SER A 28 12.80 13.65 -16.87
C SER A 28 12.83 12.13 -17.07
N LYS A 29 12.03 11.60 -18.00
CA LYS A 29 11.87 10.16 -18.28
C LYS A 29 11.62 9.33 -17.01
N VAL A 30 10.84 9.88 -16.07
CA VAL A 30 10.47 9.12 -14.87
C VAL A 30 9.49 8.03 -15.28
N THR A 31 9.79 6.79 -14.93
CA THR A 31 8.93 5.65 -15.27
C THR A 31 7.89 5.40 -14.18
N ALA A 32 6.74 4.83 -14.55
CA ALA A 32 5.75 4.36 -13.59
C ALA A 32 6.37 3.38 -12.57
N HIS A 33 7.36 2.59 -13.01
CA HIS A 33 8.11 1.66 -12.18
C HIS A 33 8.87 2.35 -11.05
N GLU A 34 9.62 3.42 -11.34
CA GLU A 34 10.35 4.18 -10.31
C GLU A 34 9.41 4.79 -9.27
N ILE A 35 8.26 5.31 -9.70
CA ILE A 35 7.25 5.88 -8.81
C ILE A 35 6.65 4.77 -7.93
N SER A 36 6.28 3.63 -8.51
CA SER A 36 5.72 2.50 -7.77
C SER A 36 6.70 1.98 -6.70
N GLN A 37 8.00 1.93 -7.00
CA GLN A 37 9.04 1.56 -6.05
C GLN A 37 9.15 2.56 -4.91
N ALA A 38 9.13 3.86 -5.21
CA ALA A 38 9.16 4.90 -4.18
C ALA A 38 7.93 4.85 -3.27
N ILE A 39 6.74 4.62 -3.83
CA ILE A 39 5.51 4.43 -3.04
C ILE A 39 5.61 3.13 -2.23
N SER A 40 6.25 2.09 -2.75
CA SER A 40 6.45 0.83 -2.03
C SER A 40 7.24 1.02 -0.73
N LEU A 41 8.22 1.91 -0.72
CA LEU A 41 8.98 2.27 0.48
C LEU A 41 8.12 2.88 1.59
N ILE A 42 6.99 3.52 1.24
CA ILE A 42 6.02 4.02 2.23
C ILE A 42 5.40 2.85 2.99
N PHE A 43 5.04 1.75 2.30
CA PHE A 43 4.41 0.59 2.95
C PHE A 43 5.36 -0.20 3.84
N VAL A 44 6.65 -0.15 3.58
CA VAL A 44 7.68 -0.80 4.42
C VAL A 44 8.18 0.16 5.52
N ASN A 45 7.57 1.34 5.67
CA ASN A 45 7.93 2.37 6.66
C ASN A 45 9.42 2.78 6.56
N LYS A 46 9.96 2.80 5.33
CA LYS A 46 11.35 3.17 5.03
C LYS A 46 11.49 4.63 4.58
N LEU A 47 10.42 5.42 4.69
CA LEU A 47 10.36 6.80 4.19
C LEU A 47 9.91 7.77 5.28
N SER A 48 10.53 8.96 5.32
CA SER A 48 10.20 9.98 6.32
C SER A 48 8.80 10.52 6.06
N PRO A 49 8.00 10.84 7.09
CA PRO A 49 6.69 11.46 6.91
C PRO A 49 6.72 12.71 6.02
N VAL A 50 7.80 13.50 6.11
CA VAL A 50 8.00 14.71 5.29
C VAL A 50 8.26 14.36 3.83
N GLN A 51 9.08 13.34 3.57
CA GLN A 51 9.38 12.86 2.22
C GLN A 51 8.13 12.23 1.57
N THR A 52 7.36 11.46 2.34
CA THR A 52 6.07 10.90 1.93
C THR A 52 5.09 12.00 1.51
N GLY A 53 4.90 13.02 2.35
CA GLY A 53 4.02 14.14 2.03
C GLY A 53 4.46 14.90 0.79
N SER A 54 5.77 15.11 0.63
CA SER A 54 6.34 15.77 -0.54
C SER A 54 6.12 14.96 -1.82
N LEU A 55 6.29 13.64 -1.77
CA LEU A 55 6.08 12.74 -2.90
C LEU A 55 4.61 12.73 -3.35
N LEU A 56 3.67 12.60 -2.41
CA LEU A 56 2.23 12.62 -2.70
C LEU A 56 1.80 13.96 -3.30
N THR A 57 2.32 15.06 -2.77
CA THR A 57 2.05 16.40 -3.28
C THR A 57 2.57 16.57 -4.71
N ALA A 58 3.79 16.11 -5.00
CA ALA A 58 4.37 16.17 -6.33
C ALA A 58 3.61 15.30 -7.35
N LEU A 59 3.17 14.10 -6.95
CA LEU A 59 2.34 13.23 -7.78
C LEU A 59 0.97 13.85 -8.09
N HIS A 60 0.37 14.52 -7.12
CA HIS A 60 -0.91 15.20 -7.29
C HIS A 60 -0.81 16.37 -8.27
N PHE A 61 0.19 17.24 -8.12
CA PHE A 61 0.39 18.39 -9.01
C PHE A 61 0.71 17.97 -10.45
N THR A 62 1.45 16.89 -10.62
CA THR A 62 1.76 16.35 -11.95
C THR A 62 0.59 15.57 -12.55
N SER A 63 -0.47 15.26 -11.78
CA SER A 63 -1.60 14.39 -12.16
C SER A 63 -1.19 12.93 -12.47
N TRP A 64 -0.01 12.51 -12.04
CA TRP A 64 0.48 11.13 -12.25
C TRP A 64 -0.13 10.14 -11.25
N ASP A 65 -0.76 10.63 -10.19
CA ASP A 65 -1.60 9.86 -9.28
C ASP A 65 -2.82 9.21 -9.98
N ARG A 66 -3.27 9.77 -11.11
CA ARG A 66 -4.43 9.29 -11.87
C ARG A 66 -4.07 8.42 -13.09
N ARG A 67 -2.78 8.26 -13.41
CA ARG A 67 -2.36 7.45 -14.55
C ARG A 67 -2.59 5.96 -14.27
N ALA A 68 -3.24 5.28 -15.20
CA ALA A 68 -3.57 3.86 -15.09
C ALA A 68 -2.32 2.99 -14.86
N ASP A 69 -1.23 3.26 -15.58
CA ASP A 69 0.03 2.50 -15.46
C ASP A 69 0.61 2.58 -14.04
N VAL A 70 0.66 3.80 -13.48
CA VAL A 70 1.20 4.07 -12.14
C VAL A 70 0.32 3.41 -11.08
N LEU A 71 -1.00 3.53 -11.22
CA LEU A 71 -1.95 2.93 -10.27
C LEU A 71 -1.87 1.40 -10.28
N ALA A 72 -1.83 0.79 -11.48
CA ALA A 72 -1.74 -0.65 -11.63
C ALA A 72 -0.47 -1.19 -10.98
N GLU A 73 0.68 -0.57 -11.27
CA GLU A 73 1.96 -1.01 -10.77
C GLU A 73 2.11 -0.81 -9.26
N THR A 74 1.67 0.35 -8.76
CA THR A 74 1.65 0.66 -7.33
C THR A 74 0.74 -0.30 -6.57
N SER A 75 -0.46 -0.58 -7.09
CA SER A 75 -1.38 -1.54 -6.47
C SER A 75 -0.82 -2.97 -6.44
N ALA A 76 -0.08 -3.36 -7.49
CA ALA A 76 0.58 -4.66 -7.53
C ALA A 76 1.70 -4.74 -6.49
N ALA A 77 2.51 -3.68 -6.35
CA ALA A 77 3.57 -3.63 -5.36
C ALA A 77 3.00 -3.63 -3.92
N MET A 78 1.93 -2.87 -3.66
CA MET A 78 1.18 -2.92 -2.39
C MET A 78 0.79 -4.35 -2.00
N ARG A 79 0.19 -5.09 -2.95
CA ARG A 79 -0.25 -6.48 -2.71
C ARG A 79 0.91 -7.43 -2.43
N ARG A 80 2.10 -7.18 -2.99
CA ARG A 80 3.30 -7.99 -2.72
C ARG A 80 3.85 -7.75 -1.32
N HIS A 81 3.78 -6.52 -0.83
CA HIS A 81 4.24 -6.14 0.50
C HIS A 81 3.18 -6.33 1.60
N ALA A 82 1.92 -6.50 1.23
CA ALA A 82 0.85 -6.81 2.17
C ALA A 82 1.04 -8.20 2.82
N ALA A 83 0.65 -8.30 4.08
CA ALA A 83 0.62 -9.58 4.78
C ALA A 83 -0.31 -10.56 4.03
N LYS A 84 0.23 -11.72 3.66
CA LYS A 84 -0.58 -12.77 3.03
C LYS A 84 -1.54 -13.35 4.06
N ILE A 85 -2.81 -13.46 3.68
CA ILE A 85 -3.83 -14.10 4.50
C ILE A 85 -3.62 -15.61 4.41
N ASP A 86 -3.38 -16.26 5.55
CA ASP A 86 -3.36 -17.72 5.64
C ASP A 86 -4.80 -18.22 5.77
N PHE A 87 -5.42 -18.46 4.62
CA PHE A 87 -6.79 -18.96 4.52
C PHE A 87 -6.95 -20.32 5.20
N GLN A 88 -5.92 -21.17 5.19
CA GLN A 88 -6.00 -22.52 5.74
C GLN A 88 -6.03 -22.48 7.26
N ASN A 89 -5.22 -21.61 7.88
CA ASN A 89 -5.29 -21.35 9.31
C ASN A 89 -6.62 -20.69 9.71
N LEU A 90 -7.12 -19.74 8.90
CA LEU A 90 -8.44 -19.14 9.10
C LEU A 90 -9.56 -20.19 9.08
N GLU A 91 -9.57 -21.10 8.11
CA GLU A 91 -10.55 -22.20 8.04
C GLU A 91 -10.46 -23.15 9.24
N ASN A 92 -9.24 -23.48 9.67
CA ASN A 92 -9.03 -24.31 10.86
C ASN A 92 -9.56 -23.63 12.14
N VAL A 93 -9.31 -22.33 12.32
CA VAL A 93 -9.83 -21.57 13.47
C VAL A 93 -11.35 -21.44 13.39
N ILE A 94 -11.91 -21.23 12.20
CA ILE A 94 -13.37 -21.22 12.00
C ILE A 94 -13.95 -22.58 12.36
N SER A 95 -13.42 -23.69 11.85
CA SER A 95 -13.93 -25.03 12.15
C SER A 95 -13.89 -25.41 13.64
N SER A 96 -12.87 -24.94 14.36
CA SER A 96 -12.67 -25.24 15.79
C SER A 96 -13.47 -24.34 16.72
N LYS A 97 -13.75 -23.08 16.32
CA LYS A 97 -14.50 -22.10 17.12
C LYS A 97 -15.91 -21.82 16.64
N ARG A 98 -16.33 -22.36 15.49
CA ARG A 98 -17.69 -22.18 14.96
C ARG A 98 -18.67 -22.79 15.94
N ARG A 99 -19.57 -21.96 16.49
CA ARG A 99 -20.80 -22.46 17.09
C ARG A 99 -21.54 -23.24 16.00
N PRO A 100 -22.14 -24.41 16.31
CA PRO A 100 -23.01 -25.08 15.36
C PRO A 100 -24.14 -24.12 15.01
N GLU A 101 -24.00 -23.45 13.86
CA GLU A 101 -25.09 -22.69 13.27
C GLU A 101 -26.17 -23.73 12.98
N GLY A 102 -27.36 -23.50 13.55
CA GLY A 102 -28.49 -24.41 13.36
C GLY A 102 -28.67 -24.70 11.88
N ASN A 103 -29.19 -25.88 11.58
CA ASN A 103 -29.37 -26.41 10.22
C ASN A 103 -30.49 -25.67 9.43
N TYR A 104 -30.68 -24.37 9.70
CA TYR A 104 -31.73 -23.55 9.14
C TYR A 104 -31.36 -23.16 7.71
N LEU A 105 -31.90 -23.92 6.77
CA LEU A 105 -31.71 -23.76 5.33
C LEU A 105 -32.61 -22.65 4.72
N GLY A 106 -33.08 -21.70 5.52
CA GLY A 106 -33.83 -20.53 5.01
C GLY A 106 -35.25 -20.81 4.52
N GLY A 107 -35.89 -21.91 4.94
CA GLY A 107 -37.28 -22.20 4.58
C GLY A 107 -38.27 -21.31 5.33
N LEU A 108 -39.15 -20.61 4.62
CA LEU A 108 -40.32 -19.95 5.22
C LEU A 108 -41.27 -21.03 5.77
N VAL A 109 -41.47 -21.06 7.08
CA VAL A 109 -42.52 -21.88 7.70
C VAL A 109 -43.86 -21.21 7.41
N SER A 110 -44.57 -21.67 6.38
CA SER A 110 -46.01 -21.40 6.26
C SER A 110 -46.74 -22.36 7.19
N PHE A 111 -47.40 -21.81 8.21
CA PHE A 111 -48.31 -22.56 9.09
C PHE A 111 -49.65 -22.82 8.34
N PRO A 112 -50.31 -23.97 8.58
CA PRO A 112 -51.58 -24.35 7.97
C PRO A 112 -52.78 -23.52 8.45
#